data_AF-A0A069EXZ0-F1
#
_entry.id   AF-A0A069EXZ0-F1
#
_cell.length_a   1.000
_cell.length_b   1.000
_cell.length_c   1.000
_cell.angle_alpha   90.00
_cell.angle_beta   90.00
_cell.angle_gamma   90.00
#
_symmetry.space_group_name_H-M   'P 1'
#
loop_
_entity.id
_entity.type
_entity.pdbx_description
1 polymer ?
#
loop_
_entity_poly.entity_id
_entity_poly.type
_entity_poly.pdbx_seq_one_letter_code
_entity_poly.pdbx_strand_id
1 'polypeptide(L)'
;MDRASVEETILAVIDCMRASNHCFSKCLQEEDLLMVAECIRLTKECSEVCALALNALETDSAFTKPIAALCAQVCDTCAVECGRHLHDHCQRCSEACLRCAEACRNLVAA
;
A
#
# COMPACT_ATOMS: atom_id res chain seq x y z
N MET A 1 -13.26 -5.54 16.29
CA MET A 1 -13.27 -5.29 14.84
C MET A 1 -14.30 -6.24 14.26
N ASP A 2 -15.21 -5.75 13.41
CA ASP A 2 -16.18 -6.64 12.77
C ASP A 2 -15.51 -7.46 11.66
N ARG A 3 -16.04 -8.64 11.37
CA ARG A 3 -15.43 -9.56 10.40
C ARG A 3 -15.46 -9.03 8.96
N ALA A 4 -16.45 -8.21 8.59
CA ALA A 4 -16.56 -7.68 7.24
C ALA A 4 -15.52 -6.59 6.97
N SER A 5 -15.28 -5.68 7.93
CA SER A 5 -14.22 -4.65 7.80
C SER A 5 -12.83 -5.27 7.72
N VAL A 6 -12.57 -6.35 8.45
CA VAL A 6 -11.30 -7.09 8.35
C VAL A 6 -11.11 -7.68 6.96
N GLU A 7 -12.14 -8.34 6.40
CA GLU A 7 -12.06 -8.95 5.07
C GLU A 7 -11.86 -7.89 3.97
N GLU A 8 -12.59 -6.78 4.03
CA GLU A 8 -12.42 -5.66 3.09
C GLU A 8 -10.99 -5.09 3.16
N THR A 9 -10.45 -4.94 4.37
CA THR A 9 -9.08 -4.45 4.56
C THR A 9 -8.05 -5.44 4.02
N ILE A 10 -8.24 -6.74 4.21
CA ILE A 10 -7.36 -7.79 3.66
C ILE A 10 -7.29 -7.67 2.13
N LEU A 11 -8.44 -7.55 1.46
CA LEU A 11 -8.48 -7.42 0.00
C LEU A 11 -7.76 -6.15 -0.47
N ALA A 12 -8.01 -5.01 0.17
CA ALA A 12 -7.35 -3.75 -0.16
C ALA A 12 -5.82 -3.80 0.04
N VAL A 13 -5.37 -4.42 1.13
CA VAL A 13 -3.93 -4.61 1.44
C VAL A 13 -3.26 -5.54 0.43
N ILE A 14 -3.90 -6.65 0.04
CA ILE A 14 -3.37 -7.58 -0.98
C ILE A 14 -3.22 -6.86 -2.33
N ASP A 15 -4.25 -6.12 -2.74
CA ASP A 15 -4.23 -5.40 -4.01
C ASP A 15 -3.16 -4.31 -4.03
N CYS A 16 -3.03 -3.54 -2.96
CA CYS A 16 -1.97 -2.54 -2.80
C CYS A 16 -0.57 -3.18 -2.82
N MET A 17 -0.35 -4.26 -2.06
CA MET A 17 0.91 -4.99 -2.06
C MET A 17 1.31 -5.47 -3.47
N ARG A 18 0.35 -6.01 -4.24
CA ARG A 18 0.59 -6.46 -5.62
C ARG A 18 0.91 -5.29 -6.55
N ALA A 19 0.14 -4.20 -6.46
CA ALA A 19 0.35 -3.02 -7.28
C ALA A 19 1.72 -2.36 -6.99
N SER A 20 2.08 -2.22 -5.71
CA SER A 20 3.38 -1.67 -5.29
C SER A 20 4.55 -2.53 -5.76
N ASN A 21 4.49 -3.86 -5.64
CA ASN A 21 5.54 -4.73 -6.18
C ASN A 21 5.64 -4.67 -7.71
N HIS A 22 4.51 -4.52 -8.41
CA HIS A 22 4.50 -4.36 -9.86
C HIS A 22 5.12 -3.03 -10.29
N CYS A 23 4.73 -1.93 -9.65
CA CYS A 23 5.26 -0.59 -9.89
C CYS A 23 6.77 -0.53 -9.59
N PHE A 24 7.21 -1.08 -8.44
CA PHE A 24 8.63 -1.25 -8.11
C PHE A 24 9.41 -1.91 -9.26
N SER A 25 8.92 -3.06 -9.75
CA SER A 25 9.58 -3.80 -10.82
C SER A 25 9.60 -3.04 -12.16
N LYS A 26 8.55 -2.26 -12.45
CA LYS A 26 8.43 -1.47 -13.67
C LYS A 26 9.24 -0.19 -13.65
N CYS A 27 9.26 0.53 -12.53
CA CYS A 27 10.13 1.70 -12.34
C CYS A 27 11.61 1.35 -12.54
N LEU A 28 12.06 0.15 -12.13
CA LEU A 28 13.42 -0.33 -12.38
C LEU A 28 13.75 -0.58 -13.87
N GLN A 29 12.74 -0.58 -14.75
CA GLN A 29 12.89 -0.77 -16.20
C GLN A 29 12.72 0.55 -16.98
N GLU A 30 12.43 1.67 -16.30
CA GLU A 30 12.29 2.98 -16.94
C GLU A 30 13.67 3.53 -17.34
N GLU A 31 13.71 4.32 -18.42
CA GLU A 31 14.96 4.86 -18.97
C GLU A 31 15.62 5.88 -18.01
N ASP A 32 14.80 6.71 -17.34
CA ASP A 32 15.27 7.71 -16.39
C ASP A 32 15.00 7.28 -14.94
N LEU A 33 15.93 6.49 -14.40
CA LEU A 33 15.85 6.00 -13.02
C LEU A 33 15.92 7.12 -11.97
N LEU A 34 16.51 8.28 -12.27
CA LEU A 34 16.60 9.38 -11.31
C LEU A 34 15.22 9.99 -11.06
N MET A 35 14.37 10.05 -12.10
CA MET A 35 13.01 10.55 -11.99
C MET A 35 12.10 9.65 -11.14
N VAL A 36 12.33 8.34 -11.13
CA VAL A 36 11.50 7.37 -10.39
C VAL A 36 12.16 6.80 -9.14
N ALA A 37 13.33 7.31 -8.73
CA ALA A 37 14.10 6.78 -7.60
C ALA A 37 13.30 6.75 -6.29
N GLU A 38 12.55 7.82 -5.99
CA GLU A 38 11.73 7.90 -4.78
C GLU A 38 10.49 6.99 -4.88
N CYS A 39 9.90 6.86 -6.07
CA CYS A 39 8.83 5.91 -6.33
C CYS A 39 9.29 4.46 -6.09
N ILE A 40 10.49 4.08 -6.55
CA ILE A 40 11.09 2.75 -6.28
C ILE A 40 11.25 2.53 -4.77
N ARG A 41 11.77 3.54 -4.04
CA ARG A 41 11.98 3.45 -2.60
C ARG A 41 10.65 3.24 -1.86
N LEU A 42 9.66 4.07 -2.15
CA LEU A 42 8.36 4.05 -1.47
C LEU A 42 7.51 2.84 -1.83
N THR A 43 7.52 2.39 -3.09
CA THR A 43 6.77 1.19 -3.49
C THR A 43 7.30 -0.07 -2.82
N LYS A 44 8.62 -0.15 -2.61
CA LYS A 44 9.24 -1.24 -1.83
C LYS A 44 8.83 -1.20 -0.36
N GLU A 45 8.91 -0.03 0.28
CA GLU A 45 8.51 0.14 1.68
C GLU A 45 7.01 -0.13 1.87
N CYS A 46 6.17 0.37 0.96
CA CYS A 46 4.74 0.15 0.97
C CYS A 46 4.38 -1.34 0.85
N SER A 47 5.04 -2.10 -0.04
CA SER A 47 4.74 -3.52 -0.19
C SER A 47 5.11 -4.35 1.05
N GLU A 48 6.20 -4.00 1.73
CA GLU A 48 6.62 -4.66 2.98
C GLU A 48 5.67 -4.34 4.15
N VAL A 49 5.26 -3.09 4.29
CA VAL A 49 4.31 -2.68 5.34
C VAL A 49 2.92 -3.27 5.07
N CYS A 50 2.48 -3.36 3.81
CA CYS A 50 1.26 -4.07 3.45
C CYS A 50 1.34 -5.55 3.83
N ALA A 51 2.47 -6.22 3.59
CA ALA A 51 2.66 -7.61 4.00
C ALA A 51 2.60 -7.77 5.52
N LEU A 52 3.17 -6.84 6.29
CA LEU A 52 3.05 -6.85 7.75
C LEU A 52 1.60 -6.67 8.20
N ALA A 53 0.86 -5.74 7.59
CA ALA A 53 -0.56 -5.52 7.88
C ALA A 53 -1.42 -6.75 7.55
N LEU A 54 -1.19 -7.40 6.42
CA LEU A 54 -1.88 -8.63 6.04
C LEU A 54 -1.69 -9.72 7.09
N ASN A 55 -0.44 -9.99 7.50
CA ASN A 55 -0.16 -10.99 8.53
C ASN A 55 -0.85 -10.65 9.86
N ALA A 56 -0.87 -9.37 10.26
CA ALA A 56 -1.54 -8.94 11.48
C ALA A 56 -3.06 -9.17 11.43
N LEU A 57 -3.69 -8.88 10.29
CA LEU A 57 -5.11 -9.10 10.04
C LEU A 57 -5.48 -10.59 10.07
N GLU A 58 -4.71 -11.43 9.38
CA GLU A 58 -4.97 -12.87 9.28
C GLU A 58 -4.77 -13.61 10.61
N THR A 59 -3.88 -13.11 11.47
CA THR A 59 -3.56 -13.73 12.76
C THR A 59 -4.34 -13.16 13.95
N ASP A 60 -5.24 -12.22 13.71
CA ASP A 60 -5.95 -11.44 14.74
C ASP A 60 -4.98 -10.88 15.80
N SER A 61 -3.90 -10.26 15.32
CA SER A 61 -2.83 -9.75 16.17
C SER A 61 -3.33 -8.68 17.15
N ALA A 62 -2.78 -8.68 18.37
CA ALA A 62 -2.99 -7.60 19.32
C ALA A 62 -2.51 -6.22 18.82
N PHE A 63 -1.69 -6.21 17.76
CA PHE A 63 -1.14 -5.00 17.15
C PHE A 63 -1.82 -4.61 15.83
N THR A 64 -2.93 -5.24 15.45
CA THR A 64 -3.62 -4.98 14.16
C THR A 64 -3.91 -3.50 13.94
N LYS A 65 -4.47 -2.79 14.93
CA LYS A 65 -4.79 -1.36 14.78
C LYS A 65 -3.54 -0.47 14.61
N PRO A 66 -2.51 -0.54 15.48
CA PRO A 66 -1.26 0.18 15.26
C PRO A 66 -0.60 -0.10 13.90
N ILE A 67 -0.59 -1.36 13.46
CA ILE A 67 0.01 -1.75 12.17
C ILE A 67 -0.84 -1.21 11.00
N ALA A 68 -2.16 -1.29 11.07
CA ALA A 68 -3.04 -0.73 10.04
C ALA A 68 -2.90 0.80 9.94
N ALA A 69 -2.74 1.50 11.07
CA ALA A 69 -2.49 2.94 11.07
C ALA A 69 -1.17 3.30 10.36
N LEU A 70 -0.09 2.55 10.62
CA LEU A 70 1.17 2.70 9.90
C LEU A 70 1.01 2.40 8.41
N CYS A 71 0.29 1.32 8.07
CA CYS A 71 0.00 0.95 6.69
C CYS A 71 -0.70 2.09 5.94
N ALA A 72 -1.70 2.72 6.55
CA ALA A 72 -2.40 3.85 5.95
C ALA A 72 -1.46 5.03 5.66
N GLN A 73 -0.59 5.39 6.60
CA GLN A 73 0.37 6.49 6.43
C GLN A 73 1.36 6.22 5.29
N VAL A 74 1.91 4.99 5.22
CA VAL A 74 2.85 4.59 4.17
C VAL A 74 2.14 4.55 2.82
N CYS A 75 0.91 4.04 2.77
CA CYS A 75 0.10 4.02 1.55
C CYS A 75 -0.21 5.43 1.03
N ASP A 76 -0.62 6.39 1.88
CA ASP A 76 -0.82 7.78 1.43
C ASP A 76 0.47 8.38 0.86
N THR A 77 1.60 8.14 1.52
CA THR A 77 2.91 8.65 1.07
C THR A 77 3.29 8.06 -0.30
N CYS A 78 3.13 6.75 -0.45
CA CYS A 78 3.37 6.04 -1.71
C CYS A 78 2.42 6.51 -2.81
N ALA A 79 1.14 6.73 -2.48
CA ALA A 79 0.13 7.20 -3.42
C ALA A 79 0.48 8.58 -3.99
N VAL A 80 0.90 9.52 -3.14
CA VAL A 80 1.31 10.86 -3.55
C VAL A 80 2.50 10.78 -4.50
N GLU A 81 3.53 10.00 -4.19
CA GLU A 81 4.70 9.90 -5.07
C GLU A 81 4.35 9.21 -6.38
N CYS A 82 3.67 8.05 -6.35
CA CYS A 82 3.27 7.34 -7.56
C CYS A 82 2.37 8.19 -8.46
N GLY A 83 1.48 9.00 -7.88
CA GLY A 83 0.56 9.88 -8.61
C GLY A 83 1.25 10.99 -9.41
N ARG A 84 2.52 11.30 -9.13
CA ARG A 84 3.30 12.30 -9.89
C ARG A 84 3.78 11.80 -11.25
N HIS A 85 3.76 10.48 -11.46
CA HIS A 85 4.33 9.84 -12.64
C HIS A 85 3.23 9.40 -13.60
N LEU A 86 3.30 9.79 -14.87
CA LEU A 86 2.26 9.49 -15.87
C LEU A 86 2.27 8.06 -16.41
N HIS A 87 3.13 7.18 -15.88
CA HIS A 87 3.16 5.78 -16.27
C HIS A 87 1.93 5.04 -15.74
N ASP A 88 1.34 4.15 -16.56
CA ASP A 88 0.15 3.35 -16.18
C ASP A 88 0.36 2.59 -14.87
N HIS A 89 1.55 1.98 -14.70
CA HIS A 89 1.87 1.22 -13.49
C HIS A 89 1.93 2.09 -12.23
N CYS A 90 2.42 3.33 -12.32
CA CYS A 90 2.42 4.29 -11.23
C CYS A 90 1.02 4.78 -10.87
N GLN A 91 0.19 5.11 -11.87
CA GLN A 91 -1.19 5.57 -11.64
C GLN A 91 -2.03 4.48 -10.95
N ARG A 92 -1.93 3.23 -11.44
CA ARG A 92 -2.60 2.08 -10.81
C ARG A 92 -2.11 1.81 -9.39
N CYS A 93 -0.81 2.00 -9.14
CA CYS A 93 -0.25 1.89 -7.79
C CYS A 93 -0.82 2.98 -6.87
N SER A 94 -0.89 4.23 -7.33
CA SER A 94 -1.44 5.34 -6.57
C SER A 94 -2.88 5.08 -6.13
N GLU A 95 -3.74 4.64 -7.07
CA GLU A 95 -5.13 4.31 -6.77
C GLU A 95 -5.27 3.16 -5.78
N ALA A 96 -4.46 2.11 -5.91
CA ALA A 96 -4.47 0.97 -4.98
C ALA A 96 -4.03 1.39 -3.57
N CYS A 97 -2.99 2.22 -3.47
CA CYS A 97 -2.52 2.78 -2.21
C CYS A 97 -3.60 3.65 -1.53
N LEU A 98 -4.31 4.52 -2.26
CA LEU A 98 -5.39 5.34 -1.70
C LEU A 98 -6.52 4.47 -1.11
N ARG A 99 -6.94 3.43 -1.84
CA ARG A 99 -7.97 2.49 -1.35
C ARG A 99 -7.50 1.73 -0.10
N CYS A 100 -6.25 1.28 -0.08
CA CYS A 100 -5.68 0.60 1.08
C CYS A 100 -5.61 1.53 2.29
N ALA A 101 -5.19 2.78 2.11
CA ALA A 101 -5.12 3.75 3.19
C ALA A 101 -6.50 4.05 3.79
N GLU A 102 -7.53 4.18 2.95
CA GLU A 102 -8.91 4.35 3.40
C GLU A 102 -9.43 3.14 4.18
N ALA A 103 -9.27 1.92 3.64
CA ALA A 103 -9.69 0.70 4.32
C ALA A 103 -9.02 0.54 5.70
N CYS A 104 -7.69 0.76 5.76
CA CYS A 104 -6.95 0.71 7.02
C CYS A 104 -7.43 1.76 8.04
N ARG A 105 -7.75 2.99 7.61
CA ARG A 105 -8.32 4.03 8.49
C ARG A 105 -9.69 3.63 9.03
N ASN A 106 -10.56 3.10 8.17
CA ASN A 106 -11.89 2.66 8.55
C ASN A 106 -11.81 1.53 9.59
N LEU A 107 -10.91 0.55 9.40
CA LEU A 107 -10.66 -0.52 10.37
C LEU A 107 -10.17 0.01 11.72
N VAL A 108 -9.28 1.00 11.73
CA VAL A 108 -8.75 1.60 12.97
C VAL A 108 -9.85 2.30 13.76
N ALA A 109 -10.76 2.99 13.06
CA ALA A 109 -11.88 3.73 13.65
C ALA A 109 -13.03 2.84 14.16
N ALA A 110 -13.13 1.59 13.68
CA ALA A 110 -14.16 0.61 14.05
C ALA A 110 -13.95 -0.11 15.39
#